data_AF-A0A3M1MFH6-F1
#
_entry.id   AF-A0A3M1MFH6-F1
#
_cell.length_a   1.000
_cell.length_b   1.000
_cell.length_c   1.000
_cell.angle_alpha   90.00
_cell.angle_beta   90.00
_cell.angle_gamma   90.00
#
_symmetry.space_group_name_H-M   'P 1'
#
loop_
_entity.id
_entity.type
_entity.pdbx_description
1 polymer ?
#
loop_
_entity_poly.entity_id
_entity_poly.type
_entity_poly.pdbx_seq_one_letter_code
_entity_poly.pdbx_strand_id
1 'polypeptide(L)'
;SLGGLLLSQERARAHPKTAAQKSALQKAENAIQAARTRWRVNWERKAQREFESRLRQWGNYLNEYRENPGGQAAYYPYEVRLRVMLDLLLADCPPNLPVHLQEMYNGLNLLLQAVFIPGEFVWDEDLRAGMPKSRYWYLYGSLRKGR
;
A
#
# COMPACT_ATOMS: atom_id res chain seq x y z
N SER A 1 -12.21 -2.66 -5.45
CA SER A 1 -11.34 -1.83 -6.31
C SER A 1 -10.06 -2.61 -6.63
N LEU A 2 -9.22 -2.19 -7.57
CA LEU A 2 -7.97 -2.88 -7.92
C LEU A 2 -6.95 -2.87 -6.78
N GLY A 3 -6.77 -1.74 -6.08
CA GLY A 3 -5.86 -1.66 -4.93
C GLY A 3 -6.28 -2.58 -3.80
N GLY A 4 -7.59 -2.72 -3.55
CA GLY A 4 -8.13 -3.69 -2.61
C GLY A 4 -7.86 -5.14 -3.02
N LEU A 5 -8.01 -5.47 -4.31
CA LEU A 5 -7.69 -6.79 -4.84
C LEU A 5 -6.21 -7.13 -4.64
N LEU A 6 -5.31 -6.22 -5.02
CA LEU A 6 -3.86 -6.42 -4.89
C LEU A 6 -3.44 -6.52 -3.42
N LEU A 7 -4.00 -5.70 -2.53
CA LEU A 7 -3.73 -5.80 -1.10
C LEU A 7 -4.19 -7.15 -0.53
N SER A 8 -5.39 -7.61 -0.89
CA SER A 8 -5.89 -8.91 -0.47
C SER A 8 -5.01 -10.05 -0.99
N GLN A 9 -4.53 -9.97 -2.23
CA GLN A 9 -3.59 -10.94 -2.80
C GLN A 9 -2.28 -10.95 -2.01
N GLU A 10 -1.69 -9.78 -1.72
CA GLU A 10 -0.42 -9.69 -0.99
C GLU A 10 -0.55 -10.19 0.46
N ARG A 11 -1.66 -9.87 1.14
CA ARG A 11 -1.96 -10.41 2.48
C ARG A 11 -2.18 -11.92 2.44
N ALA A 12 -2.91 -12.43 1.45
CA ALA A 12 -3.12 -13.86 1.29
C ALA A 12 -1.80 -14.61 1.03
N ARG A 13 -0.85 -14.01 0.29
CA ARG A 13 0.52 -14.55 0.11
C ARG A 13 1.30 -14.61 1.42
N ALA A 14 1.21 -13.56 2.23
CA ALA A 14 1.93 -13.44 3.49
C ALA A 14 1.41 -14.42 4.57
N HIS A 15 0.09 -14.59 4.67
CA HIS A 15 -0.54 -15.37 5.72
C HIS A 15 -0.11 -16.85 5.70
N PRO A 16 0.03 -17.54 6.85
CA PRO A 16 0.19 -18.99 6.89
C PRO A 16 -0.95 -19.71 6.17
N LYS A 17 -0.65 -20.74 5.38
CA LYS A 17 -1.63 -21.42 4.52
C LYS A 17 -1.46 -22.94 4.55
N THR A 18 -2.59 -23.64 4.58
CA THR A 18 -2.66 -25.08 4.30
C THR A 18 -2.40 -25.38 2.82
N ALA A 19 -2.15 -26.63 2.46
CA ALA A 19 -1.97 -27.05 1.07
C ALA A 19 -3.18 -26.70 0.18
N ALA A 20 -4.41 -26.88 0.71
CA ALA A 20 -5.64 -26.53 -0.01
C ALA A 20 -5.75 -25.02 -0.27
N GLN A 21 -5.44 -24.19 0.74
CA GLN A 21 -5.43 -22.73 0.60
C GLN A 21 -4.34 -22.26 -0.37
N LYS A 22 -3.15 -22.88 -0.37
CA LYS A 22 -2.10 -22.59 -1.35
C LYS A 22 -2.57 -22.86 -2.78
N SER A 23 -3.24 -23.99 -3.03
CA SER A 23 -3.79 -24.32 -4.35
C SER A 23 -4.88 -23.32 -4.78
N ALA A 24 -5.79 -22.98 -3.88
CA ALA A 24 -6.84 -21.99 -4.14
C ALA A 24 -6.26 -20.60 -4.47
N LEU A 25 -5.26 -20.15 -3.69
CA LEU A 25 -4.56 -18.90 -3.97
C LEU A 25 -3.91 -18.94 -5.35
N GLN A 26 -3.14 -19.97 -5.68
CA GLN A 26 -2.46 -20.08 -6.98
C GLN A 26 -3.45 -19.99 -8.15
N LYS A 27 -4.63 -20.62 -8.05
CA LYS A 27 -5.68 -20.52 -9.07
C LYS A 27 -6.20 -19.09 -9.22
N ALA A 28 -6.46 -18.40 -8.11
CA ALA A 28 -6.89 -17.01 -8.12
C ALA A 28 -5.83 -16.08 -8.73
N GLU A 29 -4.56 -16.28 -8.39
CA GLU A 29 -3.44 -15.50 -8.93
C GLU A 29 -3.28 -15.70 -10.43
N ASN A 30 -3.42 -16.94 -10.92
CA ASN A 30 -3.39 -17.23 -12.34
C ASN A 30 -4.53 -16.53 -13.09
N ALA A 31 -5.73 -16.50 -12.51
CA ALA A 31 -6.87 -15.78 -13.09
C ALA A 31 -6.64 -14.26 -13.13
N ILE A 32 -6.09 -13.69 -12.06
CA ILE A 32 -5.69 -12.26 -12.00
C ILE A 32 -4.65 -11.97 -13.08
N GLN A 33 -3.62 -12.80 -13.20
CA GLN A 33 -2.56 -12.60 -14.18
C GLN A 33 -3.08 -12.74 -15.62
N ALA A 34 -3.96 -13.70 -15.88
CA ALA A 34 -4.60 -13.84 -17.19
C ALA A 34 -5.43 -12.60 -17.56
N ALA A 35 -6.20 -12.05 -16.62
CA ALA A 35 -6.95 -10.82 -16.82
C ALA A 35 -6.02 -9.61 -17.06
N ARG A 36 -4.95 -9.49 -16.27
CA ARG A 36 -3.93 -8.44 -16.40
C ARG A 36 -3.28 -8.47 -17.78
N THR A 37 -2.87 -9.64 -18.27
CA THR A 37 -2.24 -9.78 -19.59
C THR A 37 -3.24 -9.53 -20.72
N ARG A 38 -4.45 -10.10 -20.64
CA ARG A 38 -5.48 -9.96 -21.67
C ARG A 38 -5.94 -8.52 -21.87
N TRP A 39 -6.03 -7.75 -20.78
CA TRP A 39 -6.55 -6.39 -20.78
C TRP A 39 -5.52 -5.37 -20.32
N ARG A 40 -4.26 -5.55 -20.69
CA ARG A 40 -3.11 -4.79 -20.19
C ARG A 40 -3.33 -3.29 -20.13
N VAL A 41 -3.68 -2.65 -21.26
CA VAL A 41 -3.88 -1.20 -21.32
C VAL A 41 -5.02 -0.74 -20.40
N ASN A 42 -6.12 -1.50 -20.32
CA ASN A 42 -7.23 -1.18 -19.43
C ASN A 42 -6.87 -1.39 -17.96
N TRP A 43 -6.06 -2.40 -17.67
CA TRP A 43 -5.52 -2.67 -16.34
C TRP A 43 -4.63 -1.53 -15.86
N GLU A 44 -3.64 -1.14 -16.67
CA GLU A 44 -2.72 -0.03 -16.36
C GLU A 44 -3.48 1.30 -16.18
N ARG A 45 -4.44 1.61 -17.05
CA ARG A 45 -5.30 2.80 -16.89
C ARG A 45 -6.13 2.75 -15.61
N LYS A 46 -6.64 1.57 -15.24
CA LYS A 46 -7.40 1.38 -13.99
C LYS A 46 -6.47 1.54 -12.78
N ALA A 47 -5.26 0.99 -12.84
CA ALA A 47 -4.24 1.13 -11.81
C ALA A 47 -3.88 2.60 -11.59
N GLN A 48 -3.61 3.36 -12.65
CA GLN A 48 -3.30 4.80 -12.55
C GLN A 48 -4.45 5.60 -11.94
N ARG A 49 -5.69 5.42 -12.40
CA ARG A 49 -6.87 6.12 -11.85
C ARG A 49 -7.07 5.84 -10.37
N GLU A 50 -6.86 4.59 -9.96
CA GLU A 50 -6.98 4.22 -8.56
C GLU A 50 -5.80 4.72 -7.73
N PHE A 51 -4.57 4.64 -8.26
CA PHE A 51 -3.36 5.18 -7.65
C PHE A 51 -3.54 6.65 -7.31
N GLU A 52 -3.99 7.45 -8.28
CA GLU A 52 -4.28 8.88 -8.09
C GLU A 52 -5.31 9.13 -6.97
N SER A 53 -6.39 8.35 -6.93
CA SER A 53 -7.42 8.46 -5.88
C SER A 53 -6.88 8.08 -4.49
N ARG A 54 -6.09 7.02 -4.39
CA ARG A 54 -5.44 6.61 -3.13
C ARG A 54 -4.36 7.59 -2.70
N LEU A 55 -3.67 8.21 -3.64
CA LEU A 55 -2.61 9.17 -3.36
C LEU A 55 -3.19 10.44 -2.76
N ARG A 56 -4.34 10.91 -3.26
CA ARG A 56 -5.10 11.99 -2.62
C ARG A 56 -5.55 11.64 -1.21
N GLN A 57 -6.13 10.46 -1.01
CA GLN A 57 -6.57 10.02 0.33
C GLN A 57 -5.40 9.96 1.32
N TRP A 58 -4.26 9.40 0.89
CA TRP A 58 -3.04 9.36 1.69
C TRP A 58 -2.50 10.75 1.98
N GLY A 59 -2.53 11.65 0.99
CA GLY A 59 -2.14 13.05 1.15
C GLY A 59 -3.03 13.79 2.16
N ASN A 60 -4.35 13.59 2.09
CA ASN A 60 -5.29 14.17 3.05
C ASN A 60 -4.97 13.71 4.47
N TYR A 61 -4.80 12.39 4.69
CA TYR A 61 -4.42 11.86 6.00
C TYR A 61 -3.12 12.49 6.53
N LEU A 62 -2.07 12.57 5.70
CA LEU A 62 -0.80 13.15 6.12
C LEU A 62 -0.89 14.66 6.38
N ASN A 63 -1.76 15.38 5.67
CA ASN A 63 -2.04 16.79 5.95
C ASN A 63 -2.79 16.96 7.27
N GLU A 64 -3.85 16.18 7.52
CA GLU A 64 -4.56 16.16 8.80
C GLU A 64 -3.60 15.82 9.95
N TYR A 65 -2.67 14.89 9.73
CA TYR A 65 -1.62 14.57 10.70
C TYR A 65 -0.70 15.75 10.99
N ARG A 66 -0.37 16.59 10.01
CA ARG A 66 0.43 17.80 10.27
C ARG A 66 -0.32 18.82 11.12
N GLU A 67 -1.64 18.91 10.95
CA GLU A 67 -2.50 19.81 11.72
C GLU A 67 -2.74 19.32 13.16
N ASN A 68 -2.88 18.01 13.35
CA ASN A 68 -3.09 17.38 14.65
C ASN A 68 -2.27 16.07 14.80
N PRO A 69 -0.95 16.15 15.05
CA PRO A 69 -0.10 14.96 15.12
C PRO A 69 -0.53 13.96 16.19
N GLY A 70 -0.92 14.44 17.37
CA GLY A 70 -1.33 13.59 18.49
C GLY A 70 -2.59 12.78 18.20
N GLY A 71 -3.61 13.44 17.61
CA GLY A 71 -4.87 12.78 17.26
C GLY A 71 -4.72 11.80 16.09
N GLN A 72 -3.94 12.17 15.07
CA GLN A 72 -3.86 11.41 13.82
C GLN A 72 -2.84 10.26 13.84
N ALA A 73 -1.81 10.35 14.68
CA ALA A 73 -0.83 9.28 14.83
C ALA A 73 -1.46 7.97 15.33
N ALA A 74 -2.53 8.04 16.13
CA ALA A 74 -3.26 6.85 16.61
C ALA A 74 -3.96 6.07 15.49
N TYR A 75 -4.35 6.74 14.39
CA TYR A 75 -5.00 6.11 13.24
C TYR A 75 -4.02 5.50 12.23
N TYR A 76 -2.71 5.70 12.42
CA TYR A 76 -1.69 5.24 11.48
C TYR A 76 -1.77 3.74 11.12
N PRO A 77 -1.97 2.79 12.06
CA PRO A 77 -2.08 1.37 11.74
C PRO A 77 -3.21 1.05 10.76
N TYR A 78 -4.29 1.84 10.77
CA TYR A 78 -5.41 1.72 9.85
C TYR A 78 -5.13 2.39 8.50
N GLU A 79 -4.54 3.59 8.52
CA GLU A 79 -4.32 4.40 7.33
C GLU A 79 -3.15 3.93 6.48
N VAL A 80 -2.16 3.25 7.07
CA VAL A 80 -0.98 2.72 6.35
C VAL A 80 -1.36 1.70 5.26
N ARG A 81 -2.58 1.15 5.29
CA ARG A 81 -3.12 0.34 4.18
C ARG A 81 -3.15 1.09 2.85
N LEU A 82 -3.39 2.40 2.88
CA LEU A 82 -3.36 3.25 1.69
C LEU A 82 -1.95 3.29 1.11
N ARG A 83 -0.93 3.41 1.97
CA ARG A 83 0.47 3.39 1.57
C ARG A 83 0.88 2.07 0.93
N VAL A 84 0.42 0.93 1.45
CA VAL A 84 0.63 -0.39 0.82
C VAL A 84 -0.07 -0.48 -0.54
N MET A 85 -1.32 -0.02 -0.63
CA MET A 85 -2.03 0.00 -1.91
C MET A 85 -1.31 0.85 -2.95
N LEU A 86 -0.72 1.99 -2.55
CA LEU A 86 0.07 2.83 -3.45
C LEU A 86 1.28 2.08 -4.03
N ASP A 87 2.05 1.36 -3.21
CA ASP A 87 3.19 0.57 -3.71
C ASP A 87 2.74 -0.55 -4.67
N LEU A 88 1.63 -1.21 -4.36
CA LEU A 88 1.11 -2.29 -5.19
C LEU A 88 0.55 -1.77 -6.52
N LEU A 89 -0.18 -0.65 -6.50
CA LEU A 89 -0.74 -0.02 -7.69
C LEU A 89 0.34 0.60 -8.58
N LEU A 90 1.38 1.19 -7.98
CA LEU A 90 2.49 1.80 -8.72
C LEU A 90 3.21 0.79 -9.62
N ALA A 91 3.37 -0.44 -9.15
CA ALA A 91 3.96 -1.54 -9.93
C ALA A 91 3.12 -1.93 -11.17
N ASP A 92 1.83 -1.60 -11.18
CA ASP A 92 0.90 -1.88 -12.27
C ASP A 92 0.53 -0.62 -13.09
N CYS A 93 1.07 0.55 -12.74
CA CYS A 93 0.85 1.78 -13.49
C CYS A 93 1.66 1.80 -14.80
N PRO A 94 1.25 2.61 -15.79
CA PRO A 94 2.10 2.89 -16.95
C PRO A 94 3.48 3.43 -16.51
N PRO A 95 4.55 3.15 -17.27
CA PRO A 95 5.91 3.58 -16.91
C PRO A 95 6.04 5.11 -16.80
N ASN A 96 5.24 5.85 -17.57
CA ASN A 96 5.24 7.31 -17.59
C ASN A 96 4.02 7.85 -16.83
N LEU A 97 4.09 7.83 -15.50
CA LEU A 97 3.07 8.52 -14.69
C LEU A 97 3.13 10.04 -14.95
N PRO A 98 1.99 10.76 -14.91
CA PRO A 98 2.00 12.21 -14.91
C PRO A 98 2.92 12.79 -13.84
N VAL A 99 3.73 13.80 -14.20
CA VAL A 99 4.77 14.40 -13.33
C VAL A 99 4.21 14.79 -11.97
N HIS A 100 3.06 15.48 -11.93
CA HIS A 100 2.43 15.90 -10.68
C HIS A 100 2.09 14.74 -9.72
N LEU A 101 1.78 13.55 -10.22
CA LEU A 101 1.55 12.36 -9.37
C LEU A 101 2.86 11.82 -8.80
N GLN A 102 3.93 11.85 -9.58
CA GLN A 102 5.26 11.45 -9.12
C GLN A 102 5.76 12.40 -8.03
N GLU A 103 5.65 13.70 -8.26
CA GLU A 103 6.02 14.75 -7.30
C GLU A 103 5.22 14.64 -6.00
N MET A 104 3.89 14.47 -6.09
CA MET A 104 3.04 14.29 -4.91
C MET A 104 3.43 13.01 -4.14
N TYR A 105 3.65 11.89 -4.83
CA TYR A 105 4.08 10.65 -4.19
C TYR A 105 5.42 10.78 -3.47
N ASN A 106 6.41 11.39 -4.13
CA ASN A 106 7.73 11.60 -3.55
C ASN A 106 7.66 12.56 -2.34
N GLY A 107 6.90 13.65 -2.44
CA GLY A 107 6.70 14.60 -1.35
C GLY A 107 6.05 13.96 -0.13
N LEU A 108 5.00 13.15 -0.32
CA LEU A 108 4.36 12.41 0.76
C LEU A 108 5.27 11.34 1.38
N ASN A 109 6.13 10.69 0.58
CA ASN A 109 7.10 9.73 1.08
C ASN A 109 8.17 10.41 1.95
N LEU A 110 8.70 11.56 1.52
CA LEU A 110 9.65 12.36 2.32
C LEU A 110 9.02 12.84 3.62
N LEU A 111 7.78 13.33 3.56
CA LEU A 111 7.03 13.74 4.76
C LEU A 111 6.91 12.58 5.74
N LEU A 112 6.46 11.40 5.28
CA LEU A 112 6.34 10.21 6.11
C LEU A 112 7.68 9.86 6.76
N GLN A 113 8.76 9.79 5.99
CA GLN A 113 10.11 9.48 6.50
C GLN A 113 10.55 10.45 7.60
N ALA A 114 10.27 11.75 7.45
CA ALA A 114 10.67 12.77 8.41
C ALA A 114 9.97 12.66 9.78
N VAL A 115 8.79 12.01 9.82
CA VAL A 115 7.96 11.92 11.04
C VAL A 115 7.79 10.49 11.56
N PHE A 116 8.29 9.50 10.83
CA PHE A 116 8.21 8.10 11.18
C PHE A 116 9.22 7.72 12.26
N ILE A 117 8.75 6.95 13.23
CA ILE A 117 9.55 6.39 14.31
C ILE A 117 9.56 4.88 14.10
N PRO A 118 10.71 4.27 13.75
CA PRO A 118 10.82 2.83 13.62
C PRO A 118 10.41 2.10 14.90
N GLY A 119 9.75 0.94 14.75
CA GLY A 119 9.25 0.16 15.87
C GLY A 119 8.66 -1.18 15.41
N GLU A 120 7.66 -1.64 16.16
CA GLU A 120 6.98 -2.91 15.91
C GLU A 120 6.19 -2.93 14.60
N PHE A 121 5.91 -4.14 14.11
CA PHE A 121 5.04 -4.35 12.98
C PHE A 121 3.59 -3.95 13.33
N VAL A 122 2.96 -3.13 12.49
CA VAL A 122 1.66 -2.48 12.82
C VAL A 122 0.42 -3.31 12.47
N TRP A 123 0.60 -4.43 11.79
CA TRP A 123 -0.49 -5.35 11.43
C TRP A 123 -0.36 -6.68 12.16
N ASP A 124 -1.32 -7.58 11.94
CA ASP A 124 -1.30 -8.94 12.48
C ASP A 124 0.04 -9.64 12.17
N GLU A 125 0.66 -10.22 13.20
CA GLU A 125 2.01 -10.78 13.12
C GLU A 125 2.14 -11.89 12.05
N ASP A 126 1.05 -12.61 11.77
CA ASP A 126 0.97 -13.62 10.72
C ASP A 126 1.27 -13.09 9.31
N LEU A 127 1.19 -11.78 9.10
CA LEU A 127 1.50 -11.14 7.81
C LEU A 127 2.95 -10.69 7.70
N ARG A 128 3.68 -10.63 8.82
CA ARG A 128 5.04 -10.07 8.87
C ARG A 128 5.98 -10.80 7.92
N ALA A 129 5.86 -12.13 7.85
CA ALA A 129 6.72 -12.98 7.01
C ALA A 129 6.65 -12.61 5.51
N GLY A 130 5.50 -12.14 5.02
CA GLY A 130 5.34 -11.73 3.63
C GLY A 130 5.49 -10.22 3.39
N MET A 131 5.77 -9.43 4.43
CA MET A 131 5.83 -7.97 4.37
C MET A 131 7.21 -7.48 4.81
N PRO A 132 8.30 -7.81 4.10
CA PRO A 132 9.66 -7.52 4.57
C PRO A 132 9.91 -6.02 4.73
N LYS A 133 10.61 -5.64 5.80
CA LYS A 133 10.94 -4.25 6.14
C LYS A 133 11.70 -3.50 5.03
N SER A 134 12.48 -4.19 4.21
CA SER A 134 13.19 -3.58 3.07
C SER A 134 12.25 -2.95 2.04
N ARG A 135 11.05 -3.52 1.85
CA ARG A 135 10.02 -2.99 0.95
C ARG A 135 8.97 -2.19 1.72
N TYR A 136 8.53 -2.70 2.86
CA TYR A 136 7.41 -2.17 3.64
C TYR A 136 7.86 -1.50 4.94
N TRP A 137 8.94 -0.72 4.91
CA TRP A 137 9.55 -0.12 6.12
C TRP A 137 8.53 0.66 6.98
N TYR A 138 7.54 1.27 6.34
CA TYR A 138 6.46 2.04 6.96
C TYR A 138 5.45 1.17 7.72
N LEU A 139 5.48 -0.15 7.57
CA LEU A 139 4.71 -1.07 8.44
C LEU A 139 5.42 -1.38 9.76
N TYR A 140 6.66 -0.90 9.97
CA TYR A 140 7.49 -1.24 11.13
C TYR A 140 7.78 -0.01 11.98
N GLY A 141 6.73 0.52 12.62
CA GLY A 141 6.82 1.74 13.42
C GLY A 141 5.54 2.56 13.46
N SER A 142 5.64 3.79 13.94
CA SER A 142 4.51 4.70 14.13
C SER A 142 4.86 6.12 13.74
N LEU A 143 3.87 7.02 13.73
CA LEU A 143 4.12 8.46 13.57
C LEU A 143 4.40 9.12 14.92
N ARG A 144 5.23 10.17 14.91
CA ARG A 144 5.49 11.02 16.08
C ARG A 144 4.22 11.75 16.52
N LYS A 145 3.84 11.65 17.80
CA LYS A 145 2.58 12.23 18.34
C LYS A 145 2.60 13.76 18.56
N GLY A 146 3.61 14.48 18.07
CA GLY A 146 3.89 15.87 18.49
C GLY A 146 4.58 15.93 19.86
N ARG A 147 5.04 17.12 20.26
CA ARG A 147 5.46 17.39 21.65
C ARG A 147 4.26 17.85 22.45
#